data_AF-A0AAN5CNL6-F1
#
_entry.id   AF-A0AAN5CNL6-F1
#
_cell.length_a   1.000
_cell.length_b   1.000
_cell.length_c   1.000
_cell.angle_alpha   90.00
_cell.angle_beta   90.00
_cell.angle_gamma   90.00
#
_symmetry.space_group_name_H-M   'P 1'
#
loop_
_entity.id
_entity.type
_entity.pdbx_description
1 polymer ?
#
loop_
_entity_poly.entity_id
_entity_poly.type
_entity_poly.pdbx_seq_one_letter_code
_entity_poly.pdbx_strand_id
1 'polypeptide(L)'
;GIIRSLEKDDVDLFVPKFRIETTVDGKAALQNLGLSRIFDRSADFSDMSPSLDLFISSISHKCLIAVDEEGTTAAAKTKFAFQTLCAHDMDDEPP
;
A
#
# COMPACT_ATOMS: atom_id res chain seq x y z
N GLY A 1 -24.06 -2.14 17.72
CA GLY A 1 -23.17 -1.93 16.56
C GLY A 1 -23.96 -2.28 15.32
N ILE A 2 -23.80 -1.52 14.24
CA ILE A 2 -24.70 -1.50 13.07
C ILE A 2 -24.97 -2.91 12.52
N ILE A 3 -23.96 -3.79 12.49
CA ILE A 3 -24.11 -5.16 11.97
C ILE A 3 -24.99 -6.06 12.85
N ARG A 4 -25.07 -5.82 14.16
CA ARG A 4 -25.84 -6.68 15.09
C ARG A 4 -27.35 -6.43 15.06
N SER A 5 -27.80 -5.35 14.43
CA SER A 5 -29.21 -4.98 14.34
C SER A 5 -29.76 -5.09 12.92
N LEU A 6 -29.04 -5.74 12.00
CA LEU A 6 -29.51 -5.99 10.64
C LEU A 6 -30.46 -7.19 10.63
N GLU A 7 -31.63 -7.02 10.03
CA GLU A 7 -32.58 -8.08 9.71
C GLU A 7 -32.78 -8.16 8.19
N LYS A 8 -33.15 -9.33 7.69
CA LYS A 8 -33.44 -9.50 6.25
C LYS A 8 -34.87 -9.04 5.98
N ASP A 9 -35.03 -8.19 4.98
CA ASP A 9 -36.33 -7.69 4.54
C ASP A 9 -36.32 -7.45 3.03
N ASP A 10 -37.49 -7.44 2.42
CA ASP A 10 -37.67 -7.12 1.01
C ASP A 10 -37.62 -5.60 0.82
N VAL A 11 -36.82 -5.13 -0.14
CA VAL A 11 -36.58 -3.69 -0.36
C VAL A 11 -36.53 -3.35 -1.85
N ASP A 12 -37.07 -2.19 -2.19
CA ASP A 12 -36.88 -1.57 -3.50
C ASP A 12 -35.52 -0.86 -3.52
N LEU A 13 -34.51 -1.53 -4.08
CA LEU A 13 -33.12 -1.07 -4.08
C LEU A 13 -32.71 -0.48 -5.43
N PHE A 14 -32.15 0.72 -5.39
CA PHE A 14 -31.48 1.34 -6.54
C PHE A 14 -30.00 1.57 -6.20
N VAL A 15 -29.10 0.95 -6.95
CA VAL A 15 -27.65 1.16 -6.82
C VAL A 15 -27.12 1.67 -8.16
N PRO A 16 -26.43 2.82 -8.19
CA PRO A 16 -25.83 3.31 -9.42
C PRO A 16 -24.62 2.45 -9.80
N LYS A 17 -24.37 2.28 -11.10
CA LYS A 17 -23.05 1.82 -11.55
C LYS A 17 -22.03 2.90 -11.26
N PHE A 18 -20.90 2.52 -10.70
CA PHE A 18 -19.80 3.46 -10.50
C PHE A 18 -18.45 2.76 -10.62
N ARG A 19 -17.43 3.57 -10.93
CA ARG A 19 -16.04 3.17 -10.93
C ARG A 19 -15.23 4.26 -10.26
N ILE A 20 -14.52 3.89 -9.20
CA ILE A 20 -13.65 4.79 -8.45
C ILE A 20 -12.24 4.22 -8.51
N GLU A 21 -11.29 5.08 -8.83
CA GLU A 21 -9.87 4.78 -8.81
C GLU A 21 -9.15 5.84 -7.99
N THR A 22 -8.25 5.42 -7.11
CA THR A 22 -7.57 6.34 -6.19
C THR A 22 -6.13 5.90 -6.00
N THR A 23 -5.23 6.86 -5.86
CA THR A 23 -3.86 6.63 -5.43
C THR A 23 -3.60 7.45 -4.17
N VAL A 24 -3.10 6.78 -3.14
CA VAL A 24 -2.75 7.36 -1.84
C VAL A 24 -1.23 7.43 -1.73
N ASP A 25 -0.73 8.59 -1.30
CA ASP A 25 0.64 8.73 -0.82
C ASP A 25 0.76 8.08 0.57
N GLY A 26 1.34 6.88 0.60
CA GLY A 26 1.52 6.12 1.83
C GLY A 26 2.56 6.72 2.76
N LYS A 27 3.48 7.55 2.24
CA LYS A 27 4.52 8.18 3.06
C LYS A 27 3.91 9.17 4.04
N ALA A 28 3.12 10.11 3.54
CA ALA A 28 2.44 11.10 4.38
C ALA A 28 1.49 10.43 5.39
N ALA A 29 0.74 9.42 4.96
CA ALA A 29 -0.17 8.68 5.83
C ALA A 29 0.56 8.00 7.00
N LEU A 30 1.67 7.30 6.73
CA LEU A 30 2.43 6.60 7.76
C LEU A 30 3.19 7.57 8.68
N GLN A 31 3.70 8.69 8.17
CA GLN A 31 4.29 9.74 9.00
C GLN A 31 3.27 10.32 9.98
N ASN A 32 2.03 10.56 9.55
CA ASN A 32 0.95 11.02 10.42
C ASN A 32 0.56 9.99 11.50
N LEU A 33 0.86 8.71 11.28
CA LEU A 33 0.69 7.63 12.26
C LEU A 33 1.92 7.43 13.15
N GLY A 34 2.96 8.26 13.01
CA GLY A 34 4.18 8.22 13.83
C GLY A 34 5.35 7.42 13.24
N LEU A 35 5.20 6.88 12.03
CA LEU A 35 6.24 6.10 11.36
C LEU A 35 7.10 6.99 10.46
N SER A 36 7.97 7.81 11.04
CA SER A 36 8.85 8.71 10.28
C SER A 36 10.22 8.12 9.98
N ARG A 37 10.82 7.39 10.94
CA ARG A 37 12.20 6.90 10.87
C ARG A 37 12.50 6.03 9.64
N ILE A 38 11.49 5.28 9.17
CA ILE A 38 11.62 4.38 7.99
C ILE A 38 11.87 5.13 6.67
N PHE A 39 11.64 6.45 6.65
CA PHE A 39 11.86 7.32 5.51
C PHE A 39 13.16 8.11 5.58
N ASP A 40 13.89 8.00 6.70
CA ASP A 40 15.13 8.70 6.95
C ASP A 40 16.32 7.74 6.76
N ARG A 41 17.53 8.30 6.59
CA ARG A 41 18.76 7.51 6.46
C ARG A 41 19.11 6.71 7.72
N SER A 42 18.52 7.07 8.87
CA SER A 42 18.64 6.31 10.12
C SER A 42 17.61 5.18 10.23
N ALA A 43 16.90 4.85 9.15
CA ALA A 43 16.09 3.66 9.08
C ALA A 43 16.97 2.43 9.32
N ASP A 44 16.40 1.46 10.03
CA ASP A 44 17.10 0.20 10.30
C ASP A 44 16.33 -0.90 9.60
N PHE A 45 16.93 -1.39 8.52
CA PHE A 45 16.48 -2.52 7.72
C PHE A 45 17.60 -3.57 7.61
N SER A 46 18.45 -3.69 8.64
CA SER A 46 19.60 -4.61 8.65
C SER A 46 19.20 -6.07 8.42
N ASP A 47 17.98 -6.45 8.82
CA ASP A 47 17.43 -7.80 8.60
C ASP A 47 17.15 -8.10 7.12
N MET A 48 16.96 -7.05 6.29
CA MET A 48 16.79 -7.20 4.84
C MET A 48 18.12 -7.14 4.10
N SER A 49 19.02 -6.26 4.54
CA SER A 49 20.37 -6.13 3.98
C SER A 49 21.33 -5.69 5.08
N PRO A 50 22.17 -6.60 5.60
CA PRO A 50 23.13 -6.26 6.66
C PRO A 50 24.24 -5.30 6.21
N SER A 51 24.50 -5.21 4.90
CA SER A 51 25.63 -4.48 4.31
C SER A 51 25.24 -3.16 3.64
N LEU A 52 23.94 -2.90 3.45
CA LEU A 52 23.45 -1.70 2.79
C LEU A 52 22.54 -0.90 3.71
N ASP A 53 22.85 0.38 3.85
CA ASP A 53 21.94 1.34 4.48
C ASP A 53 20.73 1.57 3.55
N LEU A 54 19.62 0.92 3.86
CA LEU A 54 18.36 1.05 3.15
C LEU A 54 17.45 2.06 3.86
N PHE A 55 16.68 2.82 3.10
CA PHE A 55 15.53 3.54 3.61
C PHE A 55 14.42 3.59 2.56
N ILE A 56 13.18 3.82 2.99
CA ILE A 56 12.06 3.95 2.08
C ILE A 56 12.02 5.37 1.52
N SER A 57 12.17 5.51 0.21
CA SER A 57 12.09 6.82 -0.46
C SER A 57 10.63 7.26 -0.66
N SER A 58 9.76 6.32 -1.06
CA SER A 58 8.34 6.57 -1.31
C SER A 58 7.47 5.33 -1.13
N ILE A 59 6.18 5.55 -0.83
CA ILE A 59 5.15 4.52 -0.76
C ILE A 59 3.93 5.01 -1.52
N SER A 60 3.38 4.17 -2.39
CA SER A 60 2.17 4.48 -3.14
C SER A 60 1.20 3.31 -3.08
N HIS A 61 -0.05 3.58 -2.73
CA HIS A 61 -1.14 2.60 -2.75
C HIS A 61 -2.19 3.02 -3.76
N LYS A 62 -2.39 2.21 -4.79
CA LYS A 62 -3.40 2.43 -5.83
C LYS A 62 -4.53 1.42 -5.64
N CYS A 63 -5.77 1.88 -5.67
CA CYS A 63 -6.97 1.08 -5.49
C CYS A 63 -8.03 1.43 -6.55
N LEU A 64 -8.82 0.43 -6.93
CA LEU A 64 -9.94 0.52 -7.84
C LEU A 64 -11.12 -0.29 -7.31
N ILE A 65 -12.31 0.29 -7.40
CA ILE A 65 -13.58 -0.40 -7.18
C ILE A 65 -14.54 -0.06 -8.33
N ALA A 66 -15.20 -1.07 -8.87
CA ALA A 66 -16.24 -0.96 -9.88
C ALA A 66 -17.46 -1.77 -9.45
N VAL A 67 -18.63 -1.17 -9.55
CA VAL A 67 -19.92 -1.81 -9.24
C VAL A 67 -20.80 -1.74 -10.48
N ASP A 68 -21.35 -2.88 -10.86
CA ASP A 68 -22.32 -3.07 -11.93
C ASP A 68 -23.34 -4.15 -11.54
N GLU A 69 -24.20 -4.54 -12.49
CA GLU A 69 -25.24 -5.53 -12.26
C GLU A 69 -24.71 -6.97 -12.13
N GLU A 70 -23.50 -7.23 -12.63
CA GLU A 70 -22.86 -8.55 -12.48
C GLU A 70 -22.20 -8.67 -11.11
N GLY A 71 -21.81 -7.54 -10.51
CA GLY A 71 -21.43 -7.46 -9.11
C GLY A 71 -20.42 -6.36 -8.83
N THR A 72 -19.34 -6.71 -8.12
CA THR A 72 -18.30 -5.77 -7.73
C THR A 72 -16.92 -6.31 -8.10
N THR A 73 -16.17 -5.53 -8.87
CA THR A 73 -14.76 -5.77 -9.14
C THR A 73 -13.91 -4.79 -8.34
N ALA A 74 -13.01 -5.30 -7.49
CA ALA A 74 -12.07 -4.48 -6.74
C ALA A 74 -10.63 -4.97 -6.95
N ALA A 75 -9.70 -4.04 -7.07
CA ALA A 75 -8.27 -4.33 -7.23
C ALA A 75 -7.42 -3.28 -6.51
N ALA A 76 -6.29 -3.70 -5.94
CA ALA A 76 -5.36 -2.79 -5.30
C ALA A 76 -3.90 -3.23 -5.48
N LYS A 77 -2.99 -2.25 -5.48
CA LYS A 77 -1.55 -2.45 -5.55
C LYS A 77 -0.84 -1.46 -4.62
N THR A 78 0.03 -1.98 -3.76
CA THR A 78 0.91 -1.19 -2.92
C THR A 78 2.34 -1.33 -3.42
N LYS A 79 3.07 -0.22 -3.52
CA LYS A 79 4.48 -0.17 -3.88
C LYS A 79 5.27 0.51 -2.77
N PHE A 80 6.37 -0.10 -2.38
CA PHE A 80 7.43 0.48 -1.56
C PHE A 80 8.66 0.66 -2.44
N ALA A 81 9.29 1.82 -2.40
CA ALA A 81 10.55 2.08 -3.10
C ALA A 81 11.67 2.26 -2.07
N PHE A 82 12.67 1.38 -2.11
CA PHE A 82 13.87 1.49 -1.29
C PHE A 82 14.96 2.24 -2.04
N GLN A 83 15.80 2.96 -1.30
CA GLN A 83 16.99 3.63 -1.81
C GLN A 83 18.19 3.29 -0.93
N THR A 84 19.36 3.18 -1.53
CA THR A 84 20.65 2.91 -0.86
C THR A 84 21.60 4.08 -1.11
N LEU A 85 22.58 4.26 -0.23
CA LEU A 85 23.61 5.30 -0.38
C LEU A 85 24.83 4.81 -1.19
N CYS A 86 25.02 3.50 -1.28
CA CYS A 86 26.14 2.87 -1.99
C CYS A 86 25.60 1.72 -2.86
N ALA A 87 26.09 1.59 -4.09
CA ALA A 87 26.11 0.29 -4.74
C ALA A 87 27.32 -0.45 -4.17
N HIS A 88 27.11 -1.50 -3.39
CA HIS A 88 28.17 -2.48 -3.19
C HIS A 88 28.31 -3.19 -4.53
N ASP A 89 29.48 -3.10 -5.17
CA ASP A 89 29.79 -3.94 -6.32
C ASP A 89 29.57 -5.37 -5.85
N MET A 90 28.51 -6.01 -6.33
CA MET A 90 28.33 -7.44 -6.17
C MET A 90 29.42 -8.03 -7.03
N ASP A 91 30.56 -8.39 -6.43
CA ASP A 91 31.53 -9.23 -7.09
C ASP A 91 30.76 -10.48 -7.55
N ASP A 92 30.49 -10.55 -8.86
CA ASP A 92 30.01 -11.74 -9.54
C ASP A 92 31.07 -12.83 -9.28
N GLU A 93 30.88 -13.64 -8.24
CA GLU A 93 31.66 -14.87 -8.08
C GLU A 93 31.10 -15.87 -9.11
N PRO A 94 31.87 -16.21 -10.17
CA PRO A 94 31.39 -17.13 -11.19
C PRO A 94 31.26 -18.56 -10.61
N PRO A 95 30.42 -19.40 -11.23
CA PRO A 95 29.94 -20.67 -10.67
C PRO A 95 31.01 -21.74 -10.43
#